data_AF-A0A6G7YMR1-F1
#
_entry.id   AF-A0A6G7YMR1-F1
#
_cell.length_a   1.000
_cell.length_b   1.000
_cell.length_c   1.000
_cell.angle_alpha   90.00
_cell.angle_beta   90.00
_cell.angle_gamma   90.00
#
_symmetry.space_group_name_H-M   'P 1'
#
loop_
_entity.id
_entity.type
_entity.pdbx_description
1 polymer ?
#
loop_
_entity_poly.entity_id
_entity_poly.type
_entity_poly.pdbx_seq_one_letter_code
_entity_poly.pdbx_strand_id
1 'polypeptide(L)' 'MAASQVASLTPRQRDVLQGMLAGLLNKQIAFSLGISEKTVKMHRAQLMLSLQTGTTAATVRVAVEAAFAPLFTRDHK' A
#
# COMPACT_ATOMS: atom_id res chain seq x y z
N MET A 1 17.66 -3.12 3.95
CA MET A 1 17.30 -3.60 2.58
C MET A 1 15.78 -3.55 2.48
N ALA A 2 15.17 -3.21 1.34
CA ALA A 2 13.74 -2.88 1.21
C ALA A 2 12.75 -3.74 2.04
N ALA A 3 13.01 -5.05 2.16
CA ALA A 3 12.28 -5.98 3.03
C ALA A 3 12.15 -5.51 4.51
N SER A 4 13.20 -4.95 5.11
CA SER A 4 13.17 -4.45 6.50
C SER A 4 12.32 -3.19 6.66
N GLN A 5 12.23 -2.36 5.63
CA GLN A 5 11.36 -1.18 5.64
C GLN A 5 9.90 -1.60 5.58
N VAL A 6 9.55 -2.54 4.70
CA VAL A 6 8.20 -3.09 4.61
C VAL A 6 7.80 -3.86 5.87
N ALA A 7 8.74 -4.56 6.52
CA ALA A 7 8.49 -5.25 7.78
C ALA A 7 8.14 -4.30 8.94
N SER A 8 8.64 -3.06 8.92
CA SER A 8 8.32 -2.04 9.93
C SER A 8 6.91 -1.45 9.81
N LEU A 9 6.19 -1.75 8.72
CA LEU A 9 4.84 -1.25 8.52
C LEU A 9 3.85 -1.91 9.49
N THR A 10 2.94 -1.09 10.01
CA THR A 10 1.77 -1.55 10.77
C THR A 10 0.87 -2.43 9.89
N PRO A 11 0.03 -3.29 10.48
CA PRO A 11 -0.91 -4.12 9.72
C PRO A 11 -1.77 -3.32 8.74
N ARG A 12 -2.30 -2.17 9.17
CA ARG A 12 -3.12 -1.30 8.30
C ARG A 12 -2.35 -0.65 7.15
N GLN A 13 -1.09 -0.28 7.37
CA GLN A 13 -0.25 0.21 6.29
C GLN A 13 0.05 -0.88 5.27
N ARG A 14 0.22 -2.14 5.72
CA ARG A 14 0.39 -3.30 4.83
C ARG A 14 -0.85 -3.56 3.98
N ASP A 15 -2.04 -3.58 4.60
CA ASP A 15 -3.31 -3.73 3.88
C ASP A 15 -3.45 -2.69 2.76
N VAL A 16 -3.14 -1.42 3.06
CA VAL A 16 -3.19 -0.32 2.09
C VAL A 16 -2.12 -0.48 1.01
N LEU A 17 -0.90 -0.88 1.36
CA LEU A 17 0.17 -1.14 0.40
C LEU A 17 -0.18 -2.28 -0.55
N GLN A 18 -0.85 -3.32 -0.07
CA GLN A 18 -1.33 -4.44 -0.90
C GLN A 18 -2.38 -3.97 -1.90
N GLY A 19 -3.31 -3.11 -1.49
CA GLY A 19 -4.26 -2.48 -2.40
C GLY A 19 -3.59 -1.59 -3.45
N MET A 20 -2.54 -0.86 -3.06
CA MET A 20 -1.73 -0.05 -3.99
C MET A 20 -1.02 -0.91 -5.03
N LEU A 21 -0.41 -2.02 -4.62
CA LEU A 21 0.24 -2.98 -5.51
C LEU A 21 -0.74 -3.64 -6.49
N ALA A 22 -1.97 -3.90 -6.03
CA ALA A 22 -3.06 -4.40 -6.87
C ALA A 22 -3.61 -3.34 -7.85
N GLY A 23 -3.09 -2.10 -7.84
CA GLY A 23 -3.57 -1.02 -8.70
C GLY A 23 -4.97 -0.53 -8.36
N LEU A 24 -5.45 -0.77 -7.13
CA LEU A 24 -6.76 -0.34 -6.68
C LEU A 24 -6.80 1.17 -6.41
N LEU A 25 -7.93 1.78 -6.73
CA LEU A 25 -8.24 3.17 -6.36
C LEU A 25 -8.45 3.28 -4.84
N ASN A 26 -8.20 4.46 -4.26
CA ASN A 26 -8.40 4.68 -2.83
C ASN A 26 -9.83 4.31 -2.36
N LYS A 27 -10.84 4.56 -3.20
CA LYS A 27 -12.24 4.19 -2.93
C LYS A 27 -12.44 2.66 -2.90
N GLN A 28 -11.75 1.91 -3.75
CA GLN A 28 -11.82 0.44 -3.78
C GLN A 28 -11.10 -0.16 -2.56
N ILE A 29 -9.95 0.39 -2.20
CA ILE A 29 -9.23 0.00 -0.97
C ILE A 29 -10.09 0.29 0.26
N ALA A 30 -10.71 1.48 0.31
CA ALA A 30 -11.61 1.88 1.39
C ALA A 30 -12.78 0.90 1.55
N PHE A 31 -13.43 0.55 0.43
CA PHE A 31 -14.49 -0.46 0.40
C PHE A 31 -14.01 -1.83 0.89
N SER A 32 -12.87 -2.31 0.40
CA SER A 32 -12.30 -3.60 0.78
C SER A 32 -11.91 -3.68 2.26
N LEU A 33 -11.48 -2.57 2.85
CA LEU A 33 -11.02 -2.50 4.24
C LEU A 33 -12.11 -2.05 5.23
N GLY A 34 -13.31 -1.71 4.75
CA GLY A 34 -14.42 -1.22 5.59
C GLY A 34 -14.13 0.13 6.26
N ILE A 35 -13.34 1.00 5.61
CA ILE A 35 -12.94 2.32 6.14
C ILE A 35 -13.28 3.43 5.14
N SER A 36 -13.14 4.70 5.55
CA SER A 36 -13.34 5.83 4.65
C SER A 36 -12.17 6.05 3.68
N GLU A 37 -12.42 6.62 2.50
CA GLU A 37 -11.35 7.01 1.56
C GLU A 37 -10.37 8.01 2.20
N LYS A 38 -10.85 8.90 3.07
CA LYS A 38 -10.02 9.82 3.85
C LYS A 38 -9.05 9.06 4.75
N THR A 39 -9.50 7.99 5.40
CA THR A 39 -8.67 7.11 6.24
C THR A 39 -7.61 6.40 5.40
N VAL A 40 -7.95 5.93 4.19
CA VAL A 40 -6.95 5.36 3.26
C VAL A 40 -5.88 6.40 2.91
N LYS A 41 -6.27 7.64 2.57
CA LYS A 41 -5.30 8.71 2.27
C LYS A 41 -4.37 9.01 3.45
N MET A 42 -4.89 9.00 4.67
CA MET A 42 -4.08 9.16 5.88
C MET A 42 -3.06 8.02 6.04
N HIS A 43 -3.49 6.76 5.93
CA HIS A 43 -2.58 5.62 5.98
C HIS A 43 -1.56 5.65 4.84
N ARG A 44 -1.93 6.13 3.65
CA ARG A 44 -0.98 6.35 2.55
C ARG A 44 0.08 7.38 2.87
N ALA A 45 -0.29 8.53 3.42
CA ALA A 45 0.69 9.53 3.82
C ALA A 45 1.66 8.94 4.86
N GLN A 46 1.14 8.23 5.88
CA GLN A 46 1.96 7.61 6.91
C GLN A 46 2.87 6.50 6.35
N LEU A 47 2.37 5.62 5.48
CA LEU A 47 3.21 4.57 4.89
C LEU A 47 4.31 5.16 4.01
N MET A 48 4.01 6.21 3.25
CA MET A 48 5.00 6.89 2.42
C MET A 48 6.13 7.49 3.27
N LEU A 49 5.79 8.09 4.42
CA LEU A 49 6.76 8.56 5.41
C LEU A 49 7.59 7.41 5.99
N SER A 50 6.95 6.30 6.40
CA SER A 50 7.63 5.13 6.94
C SER A 50 8.60 4.49 5.94
N LEU A 51 8.24 4.47 4.65
CA LEU A 51 9.08 3.96 3.57
C LEU A 51 10.04 5.02 2.99
N GLN A 52 10.01 6.25 3.51
CA GLN A 52 10.82 7.38 3.03
C GLN A 52 10.65 7.64 1.52
N THR A 53 9.40 7.59 1.04
CA THR A 53 9.05 7.77 -0.37
C THR A 53 8.20 9.02 -0.57
N GLY A 54 8.50 9.79 -1.62
CA GLY A 54 7.76 11.02 -1.97
C GLY A 54 6.62 10.82 -2.96
N THR A 55 6.56 9.67 -3.64
CA THR A 55 5.54 9.39 -4.67
C THR A 55 4.98 7.98 -4.54
N THR A 56 3.74 7.80 -5.00
CA THR A 56 3.09 6.48 -5.04
C THR A 56 3.91 5.47 -5.86
N ALA A 57 4.51 5.91 -6.98
CA ALA A 57 5.35 5.05 -7.81
C ALA A 57 6.61 4.59 -7.05
N ALA A 58 7.26 5.48 -6.30
CA ALA A 58 8.40 5.10 -5.46
C ALA A 58 8.00 4.12 -4.35
N THR A 59 6.85 4.34 -3.70
CA THR A 59 6.31 3.41 -2.69
C THR A 59 6.05 2.02 -3.26
N VAL A 60 5.43 1.94 -4.44
CA VAL A 60 5.18 0.69 -5.16
C VAL A 60 6.49 0.00 -5.54
N ARG A 61 7.48 0.75 -6.03
CA ARG A 61 8.82 0.22 -6.37
C ARG A 61 9.50 -0.42 -5.17
N VAL A 62 9.51 0.25 -4.01
CA VAL A 62 10.10 -0.29 -2.77
C VAL A 62 9.40 -1.60 -2.36
N ALA A 63 8.07 -1.66 -2.49
CA ALA A 63 7.33 -2.86 -2.15
C ALA A 63 7.63 -4.03 -3.11
N VAL A 64 7.78 -3.77 -4.41
CA VAL A 64 8.20 -4.77 -5.40
C VAL A 64 9.63 -5.25 -5.12
N GLU A 65 10.57 -4.34 -4.85
CA GLU A 65 11.95 -4.69 -4.47
C GLU A 65 12.03 -5.51 -3.18
N ALA A 66 11.08 -5.32 -2.27
CA ALA A 66 10.93 -6.10 -1.05
C ALA A 66 10.27 -7.47 -1.25
N ALA A 67 9.92 -7.84 -2.49
CA ALA A 67 9.11 -9.02 -2.82
C ALA A 67 7.78 -9.07 -2.04
N PHE A 68 7.20 -7.91 -1.73
CA PHE A 68 5.93 -7.81 -1.02
C PHE A 68 4.78 -8.11 -1.99
N ALA A 69 3.98 -9.13 -1.68
CA ALA A 69 2.94 -9.62 -2.56
C ALA A 69 1.64 -8.79 -2.49
N PRO A 70 0.97 -8.50 -3.63
CA PRO A 70 -0.38 -7.95 -3.62
C PRO A 70 -1.39 -8.97 -3.06
N LEU A 71 -2.38 -8.50 -2.28
CA LEU A 71 -3.51 -9.34 -1.83
C LEU A 71 -4.45 -9.74 -2.96
N PHE A 72 -4.47 -8.95 -4.04
CA PHE A 72 -5.41 -9.10 -5.13
C PHE A 72 -4.62 -9.11 -6.44
N THR A 73 -4.46 -10.29 -7.03
CA THR A 73 -4.13 -10.39 -8.46
C THR A 73 -5.29 -9.77 -9.22
N ARG A 74 -4.99 -8.76 -10.06
CA ARG A 74 -6.00 -8.15 -10.93
C ARG A 74 -6.53 -9.19 -11.92
N ASP A 75 -7.63 -9.83 -11.58
CA ASP A 75 -8.64 -10.25 -12.55
C ASP A 75 -9.48 -9.01 -12.86
N HIS A 76 -9.01 -8.19 -13.78
CA HIS A 76 -9.83 -7.17 -14.42
C HIS A 76 -10.15 -7.65 -15.82
N LYS A 77 -11.29 -8.32 -15.93
CA LYS A 77 -12.02 -8.46 -17.19
C LYS A 77 -12.50 -7.08 -17.65
#